data_AF-A0A842JYX7-F1
#
_entry.id   AF-A0A842JYX7-F1
#
_cell.length_a   1.000
_cell.length_b   1.000
_cell.length_c   1.000
_cell.angle_alpha   90.00
_cell.angle_beta   90.00
_cell.angle_gamma   90.00
#
_symmetry.space_group_name_H-M   'P 1'
#
loop_
_entity.id
_entity.type
_entity.pdbx_description
1 polymer ?
#
loop_
_entity_poly.entity_id
_entity_poly.type
_entity_poly.pdbx_seq_one_letter_code
_entity_poly.pdbx_strand_id
1 'polypeptide(L)'
;MRSTRAGSETPQPDLTTRARVRDAAITVFGDHGFSTGVRAIATAAGVSPGLVIHHFGSKDGLRSECDQHVLRIIREQKAEAISTPGPAGAMQALADIEQYAPLVAYIVRSFQAGGGLGESLFEHMVEDTAEYLEVGVAAGRVRASRNPQARARYLTLYNVGALLLYLQMRADKESPLDYATAIRDLATDVTLPALEMYTEGLLPDSSTLEAYLATEDGAAQAAAAHTEFKDSPN
;
A
#
# COMPACT_ATOMS: atom_id res chain seq x y z
N MET A 1 -17.39 31.36 -48.01
CA MET A 1 -16.81 31.63 -46.67
C MET A 1 -17.50 30.71 -45.67
N ARG A 2 -16.79 29.68 -45.18
CA ARG A 2 -17.34 28.64 -44.31
C ARG A 2 -17.30 29.11 -42.85
N SER A 3 -18.45 29.04 -42.20
CA SER A 3 -18.64 29.19 -40.76
C SER A 3 -18.13 27.92 -40.06
N THR A 4 -17.10 28.08 -39.23
CA THR A 4 -16.55 27.04 -38.36
C THR A 4 -17.47 26.88 -37.15
N ARG A 5 -18.17 25.75 -37.05
CA ARG A 5 -18.83 25.31 -35.80
C ARG A 5 -17.74 24.98 -34.79
N ALA A 6 -17.74 25.69 -33.67
CA ALA A 6 -17.01 25.29 -32.47
C ALA A 6 -17.64 23.99 -31.94
N GLY A 7 -16.84 22.93 -31.88
CA GLY A 7 -17.20 21.71 -31.17
C GLY A 7 -17.27 22.00 -29.67
N SER A 8 -18.42 21.72 -29.08
CA SER A 8 -18.67 21.79 -27.65
C SER A 8 -17.92 20.66 -26.94
N GLU A 9 -16.73 20.96 -26.42
CA GLU A 9 -16.05 20.12 -25.44
C GLU A 9 -16.83 20.25 -24.12
N THR A 10 -17.49 19.17 -23.68
CA THR A 10 -18.18 19.15 -22.38
C THR A 10 -17.30 18.35 -21.42
N PRO A 11 -16.52 18.97 -20.51
CA PRO A 11 -15.68 18.22 -19.60
C PRO A 11 -16.45 17.84 -18.30
N GLN A 12 -16.26 16.58 -17.86
CA GLN A 12 -16.21 16.17 -16.43
C GLN A 12 -17.46 15.79 -15.57
N PRO A 13 -18.72 15.66 -16.03
CA PRO A 13 -19.78 15.09 -15.15
C PRO A 13 -19.60 13.57 -14.93
N ASP A 14 -19.11 12.88 -15.95
CA ASP A 14 -18.97 11.42 -15.96
C ASP A 14 -17.81 10.94 -15.06
N LEU A 15 -16.67 11.64 -15.14
CA LEU A 15 -15.49 11.38 -14.33
C LEU A 15 -15.73 11.66 -12.84
N THR A 16 -16.47 12.72 -12.53
CA THR A 16 -16.82 13.05 -11.14
C THR A 16 -17.81 12.05 -10.56
N THR A 17 -18.72 11.51 -11.37
CA THR A 17 -19.61 10.41 -10.96
C THR A 17 -18.84 9.12 -10.72
N ARG A 18 -17.92 8.75 -11.63
CA ARG A 18 -17.05 7.57 -11.46
C ARG A 18 -16.25 7.66 -10.16
N ALA A 19 -15.61 8.80 -9.88
CA ALA A 19 -14.86 9.02 -8.65
C ALA A 19 -15.76 8.88 -7.40
N ARG A 20 -16.91 9.56 -7.37
CA ARG A 20 -17.88 9.47 -6.26
C ARG A 20 -18.32 8.03 -5.97
N VAL A 21 -18.61 7.25 -7.01
CA VAL A 21 -19.04 5.85 -6.84
C VAL A 21 -17.90 5.00 -6.28
N ARG A 22 -16.68 5.18 -6.77
CA ARG A 22 -15.49 4.48 -6.27
C ARG A 22 -15.20 4.82 -4.81
N ASP A 23 -15.26 6.09 -4.45
CA ASP A 23 -14.96 6.54 -3.07
C ASP A 23 -16.02 6.03 -2.10
N ALA A 24 -17.30 6.08 -2.49
CA ALA A 24 -18.38 5.46 -1.72
C ALA A 24 -18.22 3.93 -1.61
N ALA A 25 -17.74 3.27 -2.67
CA ALA A 25 -17.49 1.83 -2.65
C ALA A 25 -16.35 1.47 -1.68
N ILE A 26 -15.28 2.26 -1.61
CA ILE A 26 -14.18 2.05 -0.66
C ILE A 26 -14.70 2.07 0.78
N THR A 27 -15.46 3.10 1.14
CA THR A 27 -16.08 3.20 2.48
C THR A 27 -17.01 2.01 2.75
N VAL A 28 -17.96 1.73 1.84
CA VAL A 28 -18.93 0.66 2.01
C VAL A 28 -18.27 -0.72 2.11
N PHE A 29 -17.25 -0.99 1.30
CA PHE A 29 -16.50 -2.23 1.37
C PHE A 29 -15.64 -2.32 2.64
N GLY A 30 -15.03 -1.23 3.10
CA GLY A 30 -14.30 -1.19 4.37
C GLY A 30 -15.20 -1.50 5.58
N ASP A 31 -16.36 -0.86 5.64
CA ASP A 31 -17.28 -0.98 6.77
C ASP A 31 -17.99 -2.34 6.80
N HIS A 32 -18.54 -2.76 5.66
CA HIS A 32 -19.47 -3.89 5.58
C HIS A 32 -18.90 -5.12 4.86
N GLY A 33 -17.69 -5.04 4.32
CA GLY A 33 -17.05 -6.11 3.57
C GLY A 33 -17.60 -6.28 2.15
N PHE A 34 -16.98 -7.21 1.41
CA PHE A 34 -17.25 -7.41 -0.02
C PHE A 34 -18.52 -8.19 -0.34
N SER A 35 -19.29 -8.69 0.64
CA SER A 35 -20.61 -9.29 0.37
C SER A 35 -21.65 -8.23 -0.02
N THR A 36 -21.41 -6.96 0.32
CA THR A 36 -22.32 -5.84 0.07
C THR A 36 -22.72 -5.68 -1.39
N GLY A 37 -24.01 -5.51 -1.66
CA GLY A 37 -24.54 -5.40 -3.02
C GLY A 37 -24.32 -4.01 -3.65
N VAL A 38 -24.29 -3.95 -4.98
CA VAL A 38 -24.15 -2.71 -5.78
C VAL A 38 -25.20 -1.65 -5.43
N ARG A 39 -26.39 -2.06 -4.96
CA ARG A 39 -27.44 -1.13 -4.52
C ARG A 39 -27.02 -0.28 -3.33
N ALA A 40 -26.36 -0.87 -2.33
CA ALA A 40 -25.92 -0.12 -1.14
C ALA A 40 -24.86 0.93 -1.52
N ILE A 41 -23.94 0.56 -2.40
CA ILE A 41 -22.92 1.47 -2.95
C ILE A 41 -23.59 2.61 -3.73
N ALA A 42 -24.56 2.30 -4.60
CA ALA A 42 -25.28 3.29 -5.39
C ALA A 42 -26.03 4.29 -4.49
N THR A 43 -26.69 3.80 -3.43
CA THR A 43 -27.33 4.64 -2.41
C THR A 43 -26.31 5.55 -1.73
N ALA A 44 -25.18 5.01 -1.26
CA ALA A 44 -24.13 5.80 -0.62
C ALA A 44 -23.53 6.86 -1.55
N ALA A 45 -23.38 6.55 -2.83
CA ALA A 45 -22.88 7.47 -3.85
C ALA A 45 -23.93 8.47 -4.34
N GLY A 46 -25.22 8.31 -3.99
CA GLY A 46 -26.32 9.15 -4.47
C GLY A 46 -26.60 8.99 -5.98
N VAL A 47 -26.50 7.76 -6.50
CA VAL A 47 -26.73 7.43 -7.91
C VAL A 47 -27.65 6.22 -8.08
N SER A 48 -28.09 5.93 -9.31
CA SER A 48 -28.84 4.71 -9.59
C SER A 48 -27.92 3.48 -9.67
N PRO A 49 -28.37 2.27 -9.28
CA PRO A 49 -27.58 1.05 -9.44
C PRO A 49 -27.18 0.76 -10.89
N GLY A 50 -28.02 1.15 -11.85
CA GLY A 50 -27.72 1.02 -13.28
C GLY A 50 -26.52 1.87 -13.71
N LEU A 51 -26.35 3.06 -13.11
CA LEU A 51 -25.21 3.93 -13.40
C LEU A 51 -23.89 3.33 -12.90
N VAL A 52 -23.90 2.63 -11.75
CA VAL A 52 -22.72 1.90 -11.27
C VAL A 52 -22.32 0.81 -12.27
N ILE A 53 -23.27 -0.02 -12.72
CA ILE A 53 -22.97 -1.06 -13.72
C ILE A 53 -22.52 -0.45 -15.05
N HIS A 54 -23.09 0.68 -15.46
CA HIS A 54 -22.66 1.38 -16.67
C HIS A 54 -21.19 1.80 -16.62
N HIS A 55 -20.72 2.37 -15.50
CA HIS A 55 -19.33 2.82 -15.38
C HIS A 55 -18.33 1.68 -15.19
N PHE A 56 -18.69 0.68 -14.38
CA PHE A 56 -17.73 -0.31 -13.89
C PHE A 56 -17.90 -1.71 -14.51
N GLY A 57 -18.96 -1.92 -15.30
CA GLY A 57 -19.30 -3.19 -15.94
C GLY A 57 -19.83 -4.24 -14.97
N SER A 58 -19.17 -4.43 -13.83
CA SER A 58 -19.56 -5.38 -12.79
C SER A 58 -19.14 -4.88 -11.40
N LYS A 59 -19.58 -5.59 -10.36
CA LYS A 59 -19.11 -5.36 -8.98
C LYS A 59 -17.60 -5.66 -8.85
N ASP A 60 -17.11 -6.67 -9.57
CA ASP A 60 -15.69 -7.02 -9.58
C ASP A 60 -14.86 -5.96 -10.32
N GLY A 61 -15.41 -5.38 -11.40
CA GLY A 61 -14.80 -4.24 -12.09
C GLY A 61 -14.70 -3.01 -11.19
N LEU A 62 -15.75 -2.72 -10.41
CA LEU A 62 -15.72 -1.66 -9.39
C LEU A 62 -14.67 -1.94 -8.31
N ARG A 63 -14.57 -3.19 -7.85
CA ARG A 63 -13.57 -3.60 -6.85
C ARG A 63 -12.15 -3.39 -7.37
N SER A 64 -11.86 -3.82 -8.60
CA SER A 64 -10.54 -3.63 -9.20
C SER A 64 -10.14 -2.15 -9.29
N GLU A 65 -11.09 -1.27 -9.58
CA GLU A 65 -10.87 0.19 -9.58
C GLU A 65 -10.64 0.74 -8.16
N CYS A 66 -11.33 0.21 -7.15
CA CYS A 66 -11.06 0.54 -5.75
C CYS A 66 -9.63 0.11 -5.36
N ASP A 67 -9.20 -1.09 -5.72
CA ASP A 67 -7.87 -1.62 -5.41
C ASP A 67 -6.78 -0.73 -6.01
N GLN A 68 -6.87 -0.42 -7.30
CA GLN A 68 -5.92 0.45 -8.02
C GLN A 68 -5.88 1.84 -7.39
N HIS A 69 -7.03 2.38 -6.99
CA HIS A 69 -7.10 3.70 -6.39
C HIS A 69 -6.48 3.75 -4.99
N VAL A 70 -6.76 2.76 -4.16
CA VAL A 70 -6.20 2.65 -2.80
C VAL A 70 -4.68 2.52 -2.86
N LEU A 71 -4.16 1.64 -3.72
CA LEU A 71 -2.71 1.50 -3.95
C LEU A 71 -2.08 2.82 -4.40
N ARG A 72 -2.69 3.50 -5.37
CA ARG A 72 -2.20 4.78 -5.88
C ARG A 72 -2.13 5.85 -4.78
N ILE A 73 -3.16 5.99 -3.94
CA ILE A 73 -3.13 6.96 -2.82
C ILE A 73 -1.99 6.65 -1.86
N ILE A 74 -1.84 5.38 -1.46
CA ILE A 74 -0.78 4.96 -0.52
C ILE A 74 0.59 5.29 -1.09
N ARG A 75 0.82 4.94 -2.35
CA ARG A 75 2.06 5.24 -3.08
C ARG A 75 2.34 6.73 -3.13
N GLU A 76 1.37 7.54 -3.57
CA GLU A 76 1.52 9.00 -3.68
C GLU A 76 1.92 9.60 -2.32
N GLN A 77 1.25 9.20 -1.24
CA GLN A 77 1.52 9.70 0.11
C GLN A 77 2.86 9.24 0.67
N LYS A 78 3.26 7.98 0.44
CA LYS A 78 4.58 7.48 0.87
C LYS A 78 5.72 8.12 0.08
N ALA A 79 5.54 8.29 -1.22
CA ALA A 79 6.50 8.99 -2.07
C ALA A 79 6.64 10.46 -1.66
N GLU A 80 5.53 11.13 -1.33
CA GLU A 80 5.54 12.49 -0.79
C GLU A 80 6.26 12.53 0.56
N ALA A 81 5.96 11.64 1.51
CA ALA A 81 6.64 11.59 2.81
C ALA A 81 8.16 11.39 2.69
N ILE A 82 8.62 10.61 1.70
CA ILE A 82 10.04 10.41 1.41
C ILE A 82 10.66 11.62 0.72
N SER A 83 9.89 12.34 -0.09
CA SER A 83 10.38 13.46 -0.89
C SER A 83 10.31 14.81 -0.18
N THR A 84 9.35 14.97 0.73
CA THR A 84 9.05 16.22 1.43
C THR A 84 10.11 16.50 2.49
N PRO A 85 10.83 17.64 2.42
CA PRO A 85 11.93 17.92 3.32
C PRO A 85 11.49 18.19 4.77
N GLY A 86 12.23 17.58 5.70
CA GLY A 86 12.37 18.06 7.07
C GLY A 86 11.27 17.62 8.05
N PRO A 87 11.49 17.87 9.36
CA PRO A 87 10.62 17.39 10.43
C PRO A 87 9.16 17.82 10.31
N ALA A 88 8.90 18.99 9.72
CA ALA A 88 7.54 19.52 9.58
C ALA A 88 6.65 18.66 8.65
N GLY A 89 7.18 18.15 7.54
CA GLY A 89 6.44 17.28 6.63
C GLY A 89 6.10 15.93 7.28
N ALA A 90 7.05 15.37 8.03
CA ALA A 90 6.83 14.13 8.78
C ALA A 90 5.75 14.31 9.87
N MET A 91 5.78 15.43 10.61
CA MET A 91 4.76 15.72 11.62
C MET A 91 3.38 15.97 11.01
N GLN A 92 3.31 16.62 9.84
CA GLN A 92 2.05 16.81 9.12
C GLN A 92 1.44 15.46 8.69
N ALA A 93 2.25 14.56 8.13
CA ALA A 93 1.79 13.23 7.74
C ALA A 93 1.24 12.43 8.94
N LEU A 94 1.81 12.60 10.14
CA LEU A 94 1.29 12.01 11.37
C LEU A 94 -0.01 12.68 11.83
N ALA A 95 -0.12 14.01 11.69
CA ALA A 95 -1.33 14.74 12.04
C ALA A 95 -2.52 14.35 11.13
N ASP A 96 -2.25 14.08 9.86
CA ASP A 96 -3.27 13.70 8.88
C ASP A 96 -3.56 12.19 8.84
N ILE A 97 -2.95 11.39 9.72
CA ILE A 97 -3.03 9.92 9.65
C ILE A 97 -4.46 9.38 9.68
N GLU A 98 -5.34 10.05 10.43
CA GLU A 98 -6.75 9.68 10.60
C GLU A 98 -7.54 9.74 9.28
N GLN A 99 -7.13 10.60 8.35
CA GLN A 99 -7.78 10.75 7.05
C GLN A 99 -7.68 9.47 6.21
N TYR A 100 -6.72 8.60 6.52
CA TYR A 100 -6.52 7.32 5.83
C TYR A 100 -7.36 6.16 6.40
N ALA A 101 -8.18 6.40 7.43
CA ALA A 101 -9.01 5.37 8.06
C ALA A 101 -9.87 4.56 7.05
N PRO A 102 -10.55 5.17 6.05
CA PRO A 102 -11.32 4.41 5.07
C PRO A 102 -10.45 3.49 4.21
N LEU A 103 -9.23 3.92 3.85
CA LEU A 103 -8.30 3.11 3.08
C LEU A 103 -7.79 1.93 3.91
N VAL A 104 -7.45 2.17 5.19
CA VAL A 104 -7.01 1.12 6.11
C VAL A 104 -8.10 0.09 6.32
N ALA A 105 -9.35 0.52 6.52
CA ALA A 105 -10.49 -0.38 6.62
C ALA A 105 -10.63 -1.25 5.36
N TYR A 106 -10.51 -0.64 4.17
CA TYR A 106 -10.54 -1.37 2.90
C TYR A 106 -9.41 -2.40 2.76
N ILE A 107 -8.18 -2.04 3.14
CA ILE A 107 -7.02 -2.93 3.12
C ILE A 107 -7.24 -4.12 4.06
N VAL A 108 -7.68 -3.88 5.30
CA VAL A 108 -7.98 -4.93 6.28
C VAL A 108 -9.02 -5.89 5.72
N ARG A 109 -10.10 -5.37 5.11
CA ARG A 109 -11.12 -6.21 4.47
C ARG A 109 -10.56 -7.00 3.29
N SER A 110 -9.66 -6.41 2.50
CA SER A 110 -8.98 -7.07 1.38
C SER A 110 -8.17 -8.28 1.84
N PHE A 111 -7.40 -8.13 2.92
CA PHE A 111 -6.65 -9.24 3.52
C PHE A 111 -7.56 -10.29 4.18
N GLN A 112 -8.62 -9.88 4.89
CA GLN A 112 -9.58 -10.79 5.51
C GLN A 112 -10.37 -11.62 4.49
N ALA A 113 -10.67 -11.05 3.32
CA ALA A 113 -11.31 -11.76 2.23
C ALA A 113 -10.40 -12.84 1.61
N GLY A 114 -9.08 -12.68 1.75
CA GLY A 114 -8.08 -13.64 1.31
C GLY A 114 -8.08 -13.91 -0.20
N GLY A 115 -7.49 -15.04 -0.58
CA GLY A 115 -7.32 -15.46 -1.97
C GLY A 115 -6.38 -14.55 -2.77
N GLY A 116 -6.50 -14.61 -4.10
CA GLY A 116 -5.61 -13.87 -5.00
C GLY A 116 -5.68 -12.33 -4.86
N LEU A 117 -6.70 -11.78 -4.19
CA LEU A 117 -6.76 -10.34 -3.94
C LEU A 117 -5.69 -9.92 -2.92
N GLY A 118 -5.65 -10.57 -1.75
CA GLY A 118 -4.69 -10.20 -0.70
C GLY A 118 -3.25 -10.37 -1.16
N GLU A 119 -3.00 -11.43 -1.94
CA GLU A 119 -1.69 -11.69 -2.55
C GLU A 119 -1.31 -10.60 -3.57
N SER A 120 -2.19 -10.30 -4.52
CA SER A 120 -1.95 -9.24 -5.51
C SER A 120 -1.75 -7.87 -4.85
N LEU A 121 -2.60 -7.52 -3.89
CA LEU A 121 -2.48 -6.25 -3.15
C LEU A 121 -1.13 -6.15 -2.44
N PHE A 122 -0.70 -7.22 -1.77
CA PHE A 122 0.59 -7.26 -1.09
C PHE A 122 1.76 -7.11 -2.06
N GLU A 123 1.76 -7.82 -3.19
CA GLU A 123 2.82 -7.71 -4.19
C GLU A 123 2.92 -6.30 -4.79
N HIS A 124 1.79 -5.66 -5.10
CA HIS A 124 1.80 -4.25 -5.53
C HIS A 124 2.35 -3.30 -4.45
N MET A 125 2.00 -3.51 -3.18
CA MET A 125 2.59 -2.73 -2.08
C MET A 125 4.10 -2.91 -1.98
N VAL A 126 4.64 -4.10 -2.28
CA VAL A 126 6.08 -4.36 -2.33
C VAL A 126 6.75 -3.60 -3.49
N GLU A 127 6.14 -3.64 -4.67
CA GLU A 127 6.63 -2.92 -5.85
C GLU A 127 6.64 -1.41 -5.63
N ASP A 128 5.53 -0.83 -5.16
CA ASP A 128 5.45 0.59 -4.81
C ASP A 128 6.49 0.97 -3.77
N THR A 129 6.72 0.09 -2.78
CA THR A 129 7.76 0.28 -1.76
C THR A 129 9.15 0.32 -2.35
N ALA A 130 9.47 -0.56 -3.29
CA ALA A 130 10.77 -0.55 -3.96
C ALA A 130 10.96 0.78 -4.72
N GLU A 131 9.95 1.22 -5.45
CA GLU A 131 10.00 2.43 -6.27
C GLU A 131 10.21 3.70 -5.43
N TYR A 132 9.39 3.91 -4.39
CA TYR A 132 9.55 5.12 -3.58
C TYR A 132 10.84 5.11 -2.73
N LEU A 133 11.37 3.94 -2.38
CA LEU A 133 12.65 3.84 -1.67
C LEU A 133 13.81 4.15 -2.61
N GLU A 134 13.73 3.75 -3.87
CA GLU A 134 14.71 4.10 -4.90
C GLU A 134 14.78 5.61 -5.12
N VAL A 135 13.62 6.28 -5.21
CA VAL A 135 13.54 7.75 -5.25
C VAL A 135 14.21 8.38 -4.03
N GLY A 136 13.95 7.83 -2.84
CA GLY A 136 14.59 8.26 -1.60
C GLY A 136 16.12 8.07 -1.59
N VAL A 137 16.62 6.98 -2.18
CA VAL A 137 18.07 6.72 -2.33
C VAL A 137 18.69 7.71 -3.29
N ALA A 138 18.08 7.93 -4.46
CA ALA A 138 18.56 8.90 -5.45
C ALA A 138 18.62 10.33 -4.89
N ALA A 139 17.72 10.67 -3.98
CA ALA A 139 17.70 11.96 -3.28
C ALA A 139 18.59 12.03 -2.03
N GLY A 140 19.32 10.97 -1.67
CA GLY A 140 20.18 10.92 -0.49
C GLY A 140 19.44 10.90 0.85
N ARG A 141 18.14 10.56 0.85
CA ARG A 141 17.28 10.52 2.05
C ARG A 141 17.13 9.12 2.64
N VAL A 142 17.36 8.10 1.82
CA VAL A 142 17.33 6.69 2.23
C VAL A 142 18.70 6.07 1.92
N ARG A 143 19.24 5.29 2.84
CA ARG A 143 20.50 4.55 2.60
C ARG A 143 20.30 3.52 1.48
N ALA A 144 21.27 3.34 0.59
CA ALA A 144 21.22 2.28 -0.42
C ALA A 144 21.14 0.88 0.25
N SER A 145 20.48 -0.07 -0.41
CA SER A 145 20.40 -1.48 0.02
C SER A 145 21.27 -2.36 -0.87
N ARG A 146 21.83 -3.44 -0.31
CA ARG A 146 22.46 -4.53 -1.08
C ARG A 146 21.44 -5.26 -1.97
N ASN A 147 20.19 -5.34 -1.52
CA ASN A 147 19.07 -5.90 -2.26
C ASN A 147 17.81 -5.02 -2.03
N PRO A 148 17.55 -4.03 -2.91
CA PRO A 148 16.41 -3.11 -2.75
C PRO A 148 15.06 -3.83 -2.72
N GLN A 149 14.86 -4.83 -3.58
CA GLN A 149 13.60 -5.57 -3.66
C GLN A 149 13.32 -6.38 -2.39
N ALA A 150 14.34 -7.08 -1.87
CA ALA A 150 14.19 -7.83 -0.62
C ALA A 150 13.94 -6.91 0.57
N ARG A 151 14.60 -5.74 0.62
CA ARG A 151 14.35 -4.73 1.66
C ARG A 151 12.92 -4.18 1.59
N ALA A 152 12.42 -3.88 0.39
CA ALA A 152 11.05 -3.43 0.19
C ALA A 152 10.05 -4.47 0.72
N ARG A 153 10.19 -5.74 0.31
CA ARG A 153 9.34 -6.83 0.79
C ARG A 153 9.38 -6.98 2.31
N TYR A 154 10.57 -6.93 2.92
CA TYR A 154 10.73 -7.03 4.37
C TYR A 154 10.02 -5.88 5.10
N LEU A 155 10.18 -4.63 4.63
CA LEU A 155 9.51 -3.47 5.22
C LEU A 155 7.99 -3.54 5.05
N THR A 156 7.50 -3.98 3.89
CA THR A 156 6.05 -4.16 3.67
C THR A 156 5.49 -5.23 4.62
N LEU A 157 6.16 -6.38 4.77
CA LEU A 157 5.76 -7.41 5.74
C LEU A 157 5.70 -6.87 7.17
N TYR A 158 6.74 -6.14 7.59
CA TYR A 158 6.81 -5.59 8.94
C TYR A 158 5.68 -4.59 9.21
N ASN A 159 5.49 -3.62 8.31
CA ASN A 159 4.52 -2.55 8.52
C ASN A 159 3.07 -3.03 8.34
N VAL A 160 2.77 -3.80 7.29
CA VAL A 160 1.42 -4.33 7.05
C VAL A 160 1.07 -5.38 8.09
N GLY A 161 2.02 -6.26 8.44
CA GLY A 161 1.82 -7.26 9.49
C GLY A 161 1.55 -6.63 10.85
N ALA A 162 2.32 -5.61 11.25
CA ALA A 162 2.08 -4.88 12.49
C ALA A 162 0.71 -4.19 12.50
N LEU A 163 0.32 -3.52 11.40
CA LEU A 163 -0.99 -2.89 11.26
C LEU A 163 -2.12 -3.91 11.42
N LEU A 164 -2.10 -5.01 10.66
CA LEU A 164 -3.15 -6.03 10.71
C LEU A 164 -3.27 -6.65 12.10
N LEU A 165 -2.13 -7.01 12.72
CA LEU A 165 -2.11 -7.60 14.05
C LEU A 165 -2.64 -6.62 15.11
N TYR A 166 -2.21 -5.35 15.07
CA TYR A 166 -2.67 -4.32 16.01
C TYR A 166 -4.17 -4.10 15.91
N LEU A 167 -4.70 -3.95 14.69
CA LEU A 167 -6.13 -3.75 14.47
C LEU A 167 -6.95 -4.97 14.89
N GLN A 168 -6.44 -6.19 14.63
CA GLN A 168 -7.09 -7.42 15.09
C GLN A 168 -7.17 -7.46 16.62
N MET A 169 -6.07 -7.17 17.33
CA MET A 169 -6.05 -7.14 18.80
C MET A 169 -6.96 -6.06 19.41
N ARG A 170 -7.21 -4.96 18.70
CA ARG A 170 -8.19 -3.95 19.09
C ARG A 170 -9.63 -4.37 18.80
N ALA A 171 -9.88 -4.96 17.63
CA ALA A 171 -11.21 -5.42 17.24
C ALA A 171 -11.78 -6.48 18.20
N ASP A 172 -10.92 -7.27 18.85
CA ASP A 172 -11.30 -8.22 19.91
C ASP A 172 -11.88 -7.53 21.16
N LYS A 173 -11.58 -6.25 21.36
CA LYS A 173 -12.00 -5.44 22.52
C LYS A 173 -13.04 -4.37 22.17
N GLU A 174 -13.15 -4.01 20.91
CA GLU A 174 -13.99 -2.91 20.41
C GLU A 174 -14.69 -3.32 19.10
N SER A 175 -16.03 -3.27 19.09
CA SER A 175 -16.82 -3.55 17.89
C SER A 175 -18.04 -2.61 17.80
N PRO A 176 -18.18 -1.81 16.73
CA PRO A 176 -17.28 -1.70 15.58
C PRO A 176 -15.97 -0.98 15.93
N LEU A 177 -14.89 -1.30 15.22
CA LEU A 177 -13.59 -0.66 15.41
C LEU A 177 -13.60 0.78 14.86
N ASP A 178 -13.25 1.77 15.68
CA ASP A 178 -12.89 3.10 15.20
C ASP A 178 -11.49 3.08 14.56
N TYR A 179 -11.46 2.94 13.23
CA TYR A 179 -10.20 2.92 12.47
C TYR A 179 -9.40 4.22 12.60
N ALA A 180 -10.04 5.38 12.74
CA ALA A 180 -9.32 6.66 12.84
C ALA A 180 -8.55 6.74 14.16
N THR A 181 -9.22 6.42 15.27
CA THR A 181 -8.56 6.35 16.57
C THR A 181 -7.52 5.22 16.62
N ALA A 182 -7.82 4.04 16.05
CA ALA A 182 -6.90 2.91 16.06
C ALA A 182 -5.57 3.20 15.33
N ILE A 183 -5.61 3.86 14.16
CA ILE A 183 -4.39 4.19 13.42
C ILE A 183 -3.61 5.36 14.03
N ARG A 184 -4.29 6.34 14.65
CA ARG A 184 -3.65 7.40 15.42
C ARG A 184 -2.85 6.81 16.58
N ASP A 185 -3.47 5.90 17.33
CA ASP A 185 -2.84 5.30 18.50
C ASP A 185 -1.68 4.38 18.08
N LEU A 186 -1.86 3.57 17.03
CA LEU A 186 -0.76 2.80 16.45
C LEU A 186 0.41 3.71 16.06
N ALA A 187 0.14 4.80 15.34
CA ALA A 187 1.18 5.75 14.94
C ALA A 187 1.91 6.33 16.15
N THR A 188 1.18 6.68 17.21
CA THR A 188 1.75 7.18 18.47
C THR A 188 2.68 6.14 19.11
N ASP A 189 2.26 4.87 19.14
CA ASP A 189 2.99 3.78 19.78
C ASP A 189 4.27 3.41 19.01
N VAL A 190 4.26 3.49 17.68
CA VAL A 190 5.36 2.94 16.84
C VAL A 190 6.30 4.00 16.25
N THR A 191 5.92 5.27 16.19
CA THR A 191 6.71 6.29 15.47
C THR A 191 8.10 6.48 16.07
N LEU A 192 8.20 6.70 17.38
CA LEU A 192 9.49 6.90 18.06
C LEU A 192 10.42 5.68 17.92
N PRO A 193 10.02 4.45 18.31
CA PRO A 193 10.91 3.29 18.18
C PRO A 193 11.25 2.97 16.72
N ALA A 194 10.35 3.23 15.76
CA ALA A 194 10.66 3.08 14.36
C ALA A 194 11.74 4.08 13.90
N LEU A 195 11.64 5.35 14.26
CA LEU A 195 12.63 6.38 13.91
C LEU A 195 13.99 6.08 14.52
N GLU A 196 14.04 5.67 15.79
CA GLU A 196 15.27 5.24 16.45
C GLU A 196 15.90 4.06 15.70
N MET A 197 15.13 3.00 15.43
CA MET A 197 15.62 1.83 14.72
C MET A 197 16.08 2.14 13.29
N TYR A 198 15.39 3.03 12.57
CA TYR A 198 15.76 3.41 11.21
C TYR A 198 16.99 4.31 11.14
N THR A 199 17.29 5.06 12.19
CA THR A 199 18.39 6.03 12.23
C THR A 199 19.65 5.44 12.85
N GLU A 200 19.50 4.78 13.99
CA GLU A 200 20.60 4.28 14.83
C GLU A 200 20.87 2.78 14.59
N GLY A 201 19.88 2.05 14.08
CA GLY A 201 19.93 0.58 14.01
C GLY A 201 19.60 -0.09 15.35
N LEU A 202 19.57 -1.43 15.36
CA LEU A 202 19.27 -2.22 16.56
C LEU A 202 20.51 -2.95 17.11
N LEU A 203 21.34 -3.47 16.21
CA LEU A 203 22.55 -4.20 16.58
C LEU A 203 23.71 -3.22 16.80
N PRO A 204 24.63 -3.52 17.74
CA PRO A 204 25.74 -2.63 18.08
C PRO A 204 26.79 -2.51 16.96
N ASP A 205 26.86 -3.48 16.05
CA ASP A 205 27.80 -3.52 14.93
C ASP A 205 27.31 -4.45 13.79
N SER A 206 28.12 -4.57 12.73
CA SER A 206 27.83 -5.35 11.52
C SER A 206 28.25 -6.81 11.58
N SER A 207 28.84 -7.30 12.68
CA SER A 207 29.46 -8.64 12.74
C SER A 207 28.52 -9.78 12.35
N THR A 208 27.28 -9.76 12.87
CA THR A 208 26.25 -10.76 12.52
C THR A 208 25.88 -10.72 11.03
N LEU A 209 25.79 -9.53 10.44
CA LEU A 209 25.46 -9.35 9.04
C LEU A 209 26.60 -9.83 8.13
N GLU A 210 27.85 -9.54 8.51
CA GLU A 210 29.04 -10.01 7.80
C GLU A 210 29.16 -11.54 7.83
N ALA A 211 28.90 -12.16 8.99
CA ALA A 211 28.87 -13.61 9.12
C ALA A 211 27.79 -14.26 8.23
N TYR A 212 26.58 -13.70 8.19
CA TYR A 212 25.51 -14.21 7.31
C TYR A 212 25.90 -14.14 5.83
N LEU A 213 26.44 -13.00 5.37
CA LEU A 213 26.86 -12.85 3.98
C LEU A 213 27.97 -13.82 3.58
N ALA A 214 28.95 -14.05 4.47
CA ALA A 214 30.01 -15.01 4.20
C ALA A 214 29.46 -16.44 3.98
N THR A 215 28.35 -16.80 4.64
CA THR A 215 27.70 -18.10 4.39
C THR A 215 26.97 -18.16 3.06
N GLU A 216 26.29 -17.08 2.64
CA GLU A 216 25.62 -17.04 1.34
C GLU A 216 26.64 -17.03 0.18
N ASP A 217 27.71 -16.25 0.28
CA ASP A 217 28.78 -16.21 -0.72
C ASP A 217 29.45 -17.60 -0.85
N GLY A 218 29.69 -18.27 0.28
CA GLY A 218 30.21 -19.63 0.31
C GLY A 218 29.25 -20.65 -0.30
N ALA A 219 27.94 -20.53 -0.02
CA ALA A 219 26.92 -21.40 -0.60
C ALA A 219 26.76 -21.17 -2.11
N ALA A 220 26.80 -19.91 -2.56
CA ALA A 220 26.72 -19.55 -3.98
C ALA A 220 27.95 -20.05 -4.76
N GLN A 221 29.15 -19.93 -4.20
CA GLN A 221 30.38 -20.45 -4.80
C GLN A 221 30.39 -21.99 -4.85
N ALA A 222 29.91 -22.66 -3.79
CA ALA A 222 29.77 -24.11 -3.79
C ALA A 222 28.76 -24.60 -4.84
N ALA A 223 27.63 -23.90 -5.02
CA ALA A 223 26.64 -24.21 -6.05
C ALA A 223 27.21 -23.98 -7.48
N ALA A 224 27.98 -22.91 -7.70
CA ALA A 224 28.64 -22.65 -8.98
C ALA A 224 29.68 -23.72 -9.33
N ALA A 225 30.54 -24.10 -8.37
CA ALA A 225 31.54 -25.15 -8.56
C ALA A 225 30.91 -26.53 -8.83
N HIS A 226 29.74 -26.82 -8.23
CA HIS A 226 29.00 -28.06 -8.47
C HIS A 226 28.33 -28.09 -9.86
N THR A 227 28.03 -26.93 -10.43
CA THR A 227 27.44 -26.80 -11.78
C THR A 227 28.52 -26.92 -12.86
N GLU A 228 29.69 -26.29 -12.68
CA GLU A 228 30.84 -26.43 -13.59
C GLU A 228 31.40 -27.87 -13.65
N PHE A 229 31.37 -28.60 -12.52
CA PHE A 229 31.80 -30.00 -12.48
C PHE A 229 30.85 -30.94 -13.24
N LYS A 230 29.59 -30.53 -13.45
CA LYS A 230 28.56 -31.34 -14.12
C LYS A 230 28.53 -31.12 -15.64
N ASP A 231 29.04 -29.97 -16.12
CA ASP A 231 29.10 -29.60 -17.54
C ASP A 231 30.47 -29.87 -18.20
N SER A 232 31.40 -30.53 -17.50
CA SER A 232 32.66 -30.99 -18.09
C SER A 232 32.41 -32.23 -18.97
N PRO A 233 32.66 -32.17 -20.30
CA PRO A 233 32.46 -33.30 -21.18
C PRO A 233 33.58 -34.34 -20.96
N ASN A 234 33.16 -35.59 -20.78
CA ASN A 234 34.03 -36.77 -20.75
C ASN A 234 34.58 -37.10 -22.15
#